data_AF-D7NY05-F1
#
_entry.id   AF-D7NY05-F1
#
_cell.length_a   1.000
_cell.length_b   1.000
_cell.length_c   1.000
_cell.angle_alpha   90.00
_cell.angle_beta   90.00
_cell.angle_gamma   90.00
#
_symmetry.space_group_name_H-M   'P 1'
#
loop_
_entity.id
_entity.type
_entity.pdbx_description
1 polymer ?
#
loop_
_entity_poly.entity_id
_entity_poly.type
_entity_poly.pdbx_seq_one_letter_code
_entity_poly.pdbx_strand_id
1 'polypeptide(L)' 'LSSLAAPRPLTTLISSRSFQTSIISRDIDTAAKFIGAGAATVGVAGSGAGIGTVFGSLIIGYARNPSLKQQLFSYAILG' A
#
# COMPACT_ATOMS: atom_id res chain seq x y z
N LEU A 1 -69.58 21.75 -15.66
CA LEU A 1 -69.13 21.08 -16.89
C LEU A 1 -67.95 21.87 -17.44
N SER A 2 -66.78 21.73 -16.80
CA SER A 2 -65.61 21.02 -17.34
C SER A 2 -64.97 21.84 -18.47
N SER A 3 -63.87 22.57 -18.28
CA SER A 3 -62.55 21.96 -18.14
C SER A 3 -61.52 23.08 -17.99
N LEU A 4 -61.02 23.28 -16.76
CA LEU A 4 -59.80 24.01 -16.47
C LEU A 4 -58.61 23.14 -16.91
N ALA A 5 -58.05 23.40 -18.09
CA ALA A 5 -56.93 22.62 -18.64
C ALA A 5 -55.69 23.51 -18.81
N ALA A 6 -55.02 23.80 -17.70
CA ALA A 6 -53.57 23.92 -17.63
C ALA A 6 -53.08 22.79 -16.70
N PRO A 7 -51.81 22.36 -16.69
CA PRO A 7 -50.64 22.78 -17.46
C PRO A 7 -49.88 21.58 -18.10
N ARG A 8 -49.09 21.78 -19.16
CA ARG A 8 -48.02 20.82 -19.50
C ARG A 8 -46.78 21.57 -19.98
N PRO A 9 -45.87 21.99 -19.09
CA PRO A 9 -44.52 22.26 -19.52
C PRO A 9 -43.98 20.95 -20.11
N LEU A 10 -43.59 21.00 -21.38
CA LEU A 10 -42.88 19.93 -22.07
C LEU A 10 -41.49 19.88 -21.45
N THR A 11 -41.40 19.32 -20.24
CA THR A 11 -40.14 19.06 -19.56
C THR A 11 -39.40 18.08 -20.45
N THR A 12 -38.48 18.59 -21.26
CA THR A 12 -37.51 17.78 -21.98
C THR A 12 -36.83 16.92 -20.92
N LEU A 13 -37.24 15.66 -20.82
CA LEU A 13 -36.51 14.65 -20.08
C LEU A 13 -35.21 14.45 -20.85
N ILE A 14 -34.24 15.32 -20.56
CA ILE A 14 -32.84 14.97 -20.72
C ILE A 14 -32.71 13.72 -19.86
N SER A 15 -32.77 12.55 -20.50
CA SER A 15 -32.24 11.33 -19.94
C SER A 15 -30.76 11.60 -19.80
N SER A 16 -30.39 12.25 -18.70
CA SER A 16 -29.05 12.19 -18.16
C SER A 16 -28.86 10.71 -17.90
N ARG A 17 -28.29 10.03 -18.89
CA ARG A 17 -27.65 8.74 -18.72
C ARG A 17 -26.53 9.03 -17.73
N SER A 18 -26.87 9.06 -16.44
CA SER A 18 -25.90 8.85 -15.40
C SER A 18 -25.27 7.53 -15.80
N PHE A 19 -24.04 7.60 -16.31
CA PHE A 19 -23.20 6.44 -16.38
C PHE A 19 -23.18 5.92 -14.95
N GLN A 20 -24.01 4.90 -14.68
CA GLN A 20 -24.15 4.30 -13.38
C GLN A 20 -22.91 3.45 -13.20
N THR A 21 -21.82 4.11 -12.87
CA THR A 21 -20.54 3.50 -12.59
C THR A 21 -20.49 3.11 -11.12
N SER A 22 -21.55 2.44 -10.64
CA SER A 22 -21.58 1.85 -9.29
C SER A 22 -20.52 0.75 -9.11
N ILE A 23 -19.80 0.40 -10.18
CA ILE A 23 -18.69 -0.54 -10.20
C ILE A 23 -17.31 0.19 -10.20
N ILE A 24 -17.22 1.47 -10.58
CA ILE A 24 -15.92 2.09 -10.93
C ILE A 24 -15.13 2.65 -9.75
N SER A 25 -15.74 3.04 -8.63
CA SER A 25 -14.93 3.45 -7.45
C SER A 25 -14.34 2.26 -6.69
N ARG A 26 -15.04 1.11 -6.63
CA ARG A 26 -14.58 -0.05 -5.85
C ARG A 26 -13.33 -0.68 -6.44
N ASP A 27 -13.24 -0.78 -7.77
CA ASP A 27 -12.11 -1.40 -8.46
C ASP A 27 -10.82 -0.55 -8.35
N ILE A 28 -10.96 0.78 -8.31
CA ILE A 28 -9.82 1.69 -8.10
C ILE A 28 -9.34 1.60 -6.66
N ASP A 29 -10.24 1.53 -5.67
CA ASP A 29 -9.87 1.40 -4.27
C ASP A 29 -9.14 0.08 -3.97
N THR A 30 -9.59 -1.03 -4.57
CA THR A 30 -8.89 -2.32 -4.44
C THR A 30 -7.55 -2.30 -5.16
N ALA A 31 -7.46 -1.76 -6.38
CA ALA A 31 -6.20 -1.61 -7.09
C ALA A 31 -5.20 -0.75 -6.29
N ALA A 32 -5.63 0.39 -5.75
CA ALA A 32 -4.79 1.27 -4.94
C ALA A 32 -4.30 0.58 -3.66
N LYS A 33 -5.12 -0.23 -2.99
CA LYS A 33 -4.71 -1.03 -1.83
C LYS A 33 -3.60 -2.02 -2.17
N PHE A 34 -3.68 -2.72 -3.29
CA PHE A 34 -2.64 -3.67 -3.71
C PHE A 34 -1.35 -2.97 -4.14
N ILE A 35 -1.45 -1.83 -4.82
CA ILE A 35 -0.29 -0.99 -5.18
C ILE A 35 0.39 -0.48 -3.91
N GLY A 36 -0.37 0.07 -2.96
CA GLY A 36 0.15 0.58 -1.70
C GLY A 36 0.76 -0.51 -0.83
N ALA A 37 0.11 -1.68 -0.76
CA ALA A 37 0.65 -2.85 -0.08
C ALA A 37 1.97 -3.29 -0.72
N GLY A 38 2.04 -3.37 -2.05
CA GLY A 38 3.27 -3.70 -2.78
C GLY A 38 4.39 -2.70 -2.49
N ALA A 39 4.11 -1.39 -2.60
CA ALA A 39 5.08 -0.33 -2.32
C ALA A 39 5.59 -0.38 -0.87
N ALA A 40 4.72 -0.65 0.11
CA ALA A 40 5.12 -0.79 1.51
C ALA A 40 6.09 -1.96 1.73
N THR A 41 5.91 -3.08 1.01
CA THR A 41 6.78 -4.26 1.15
C THR A 41 8.20 -4.04 0.61
N VAL A 42 8.43 -3.06 -0.27
CA VAL A 42 9.77 -2.72 -0.76
C VAL A 42 10.70 -2.34 0.39
N GLY A 43 10.15 -1.78 1.47
CA GLY A 43 10.92 -1.45 2.69
C GLY A 43 11.64 -2.64 3.33
N VAL A 44 11.16 -3.87 3.12
CA VAL A 44 11.79 -5.10 3.64
C VAL A 44 13.21 -5.29 3.09
N ALA A 45 13.50 -4.76 1.89
CA ALA A 45 14.85 -4.78 1.33
C ALA A 45 15.86 -4.06 2.23
N GLY A 46 15.44 -2.98 2.91
CA GLY A 46 16.25 -2.24 3.87
C GLY A 46 16.64 -3.09 5.08
N SER A 47 15.69 -3.83 5.64
CA SER A 47 15.97 -4.76 6.75
C SER A 47 16.93 -5.87 6.32
N GLY A 48 16.75 -6.43 5.12
CA GLY A 48 17.68 -7.42 4.58
C GLY A 48 19.12 -6.89 4.42
N ALA A 49 19.27 -5.67 3.89
CA ALA A 49 20.57 -5.01 3.77
C ALA A 49 21.20 -4.70 5.14
N GLY A 50 20.39 -4.24 6.09
CA GLY A 50 20.82 -3.97 7.47
C GLY A 50 21.33 -5.24 8.16
N ILE A 51 20.51 -6.28 8.20
CA ILE A 51 20.85 -7.58 8.80
C ILE A 51 22.11 -8.16 8.13
N GLY A 52 22.18 -8.15 6.80
CA GLY A 52 23.35 -8.64 6.07
C GLY A 52 24.64 -7.88 6.43
N THR A 53 24.55 -6.57 6.66
CA THR A 53 25.68 -5.73 7.07
C THR A 53 26.12 -6.06 8.51
N VAL A 54 25.17 -6.27 9.43
CA VAL A 54 25.45 -6.65 10.83
C VAL A 54 26.17 -7.99 10.89
N PHE A 55 25.62 -9.02 10.22
CA PHE A 55 26.25 -10.35 10.20
C PHE A 55 27.56 -10.37 9.40
N GLY A 56 27.68 -9.60 8.32
CA GLY A 56 28.95 -9.44 7.59
C GLY A 56 30.05 -8.84 8.47
N SER A 57 29.72 -7.79 9.23
CA SER A 57 30.64 -7.15 10.17
C SER A 57 31.01 -8.06 11.35
N LEU A 58 30.08 -8.89 11.82
CA LEU A 58 30.32 -9.91 12.85
C LEU A 58 31.39 -10.91 12.40
N ILE A 59 31.30 -11.43 11.18
CA ILE A 59 32.28 -12.40 10.65
C ILE A 59 33.68 -11.77 10.60
N ILE A 60 33.77 -10.53 10.10
CA ILE A 60 35.03 -9.78 10.03
C ILE A 60 35.58 -9.53 11.44
N GLY A 61 34.74 -9.11 12.38
CA GLY A 61 35.13 -8.88 13.78
C GLY A 61 35.61 -10.15 14.48
N TYR A 62 34.91 -11.28 14.25
CA TYR A 62 35.29 -12.59 14.76
C TYR A 62 36.64 -13.05 14.21
N ALA A 63 36.87 -12.89 12.90
CA ALA A 63 38.13 -13.25 12.26
C ALA A 63 39.32 -12.46 12.82
N ARG A 64 39.10 -11.22 13.26
CA ARG A 64 40.14 -10.37 13.86
C ARG A 64 40.45 -10.73 15.31
N ASN A 65 39.42 -11.04 16.10
CA ASN A 65 39.56 -11.34 17.53
C ASN A 65 38.54 -12.42 17.96
N PRO A 66 38.87 -13.72 17.84
CA PRO A 66 37.96 -14.81 18.15
C PRO A 66 37.62 -14.93 19.64
N SER A 67 38.43 -14.35 20.53
CA SER A 67 38.18 -14.32 21.98
C SER A 67 36.92 -13.54 22.36
N LEU A 68 36.53 -12.55 21.55
CA LEU A 68 35.38 -11.69 21.81
C LEU A 68 34.07 -12.21 21.19
N LYS A 69 34.05 -13.46 20.70
CA LYS A 69 32.92 -14.09 20.00
C LYS A 69 31.57 -13.89 20.67
N GLN A 70 31.47 -14.20 21.97
CA GLN A 70 30.20 -14.18 22.70
C GLN A 70 29.62 -12.77 22.82
N GLN A 71 30.50 -11.79 23.00
CA GLN A 71 30.13 -10.38 23.13
C GLN A 71 29.77 -9.79 21.76
N LEU A 72 30.55 -10.08 20.72
CA LEU A 72 30.24 -9.66 19.35
C LEU A 72 28.93 -10.26 18.85
N PHE A 73 28.67 -11.54 19.15
CA PHE A 73 27.41 -12.19 18.80
C PHE A 73 26.22 -11.55 19.55
N SER A 74 26.38 -11.23 20.84
CA SER A 74 25.32 -10.53 21.60
C SER A 74 24.99 -9.16 21.00
N TYR A 75 25.99 -8.40 20.56
CA TYR A 75 25.75 -7.12 19.89
C TYR A 75 25.16 -7.27 18.49
N ALA A 76 25.56 -8.30 17.75
CA ALA A 76 25.03 -8.56 16.42
C ALA A 76 23.57 -9.04 16.40
N ILE A 77 23.09 -9.68 17.47
CA ILE A 77 21.68 -10.11 17.59
C ILE A 77 20.78 -9.02 18.20
N LEU A 78 21.38 -8.03 18.87
CA LEU A 78 20.66 -6.85 19.36
C LEU A 78 20.24 -5.90 18.22
N GLY A 79 21.05 -5.83 17.16
CA GLY A 79 20.81 -5.02 15.97
C GLY A 79 19.95 -5.72 14.93
#